data_AF-A0A849SRK6-F1
#
_entry.id   AF-A0A849SRK6-F1
#
_cell.length_a   1.000
_cell.length_b   1.000
_cell.length_c   1.000
_cell.angle_alpha   90.00
_cell.angle_beta   90.00
_cell.angle_gamma   90.00
#
_symmetry.space_group_name_H-M   'P 1'
#
loop_
_entity.id
_entity.type
_entity.pdbx_description
1 polymer ?
#
loop_
_entity_poly.entity_id
_entity_poly.type
_entity_poly.pdbx_seq_one_letter_code
_entity_poly.pdbx_strand_id
1 'polypeptide(L)'
;MNKFITKAEKTLKWCELSHAEMIEHSELINMDLLERSFTSLLTNVDIVHESLLDASKLGNAHHFKEELNKLRNDDELLFYFWKARNSITHDALIVWRPSMAHLQVKVVNPEAVEKITRPFNANSQHAIFQLMCFLFGASNKNELIENIKKTRKPPMDKLEIAGVEFHNYSETFCLDSFQIRQNGKSKIVKTPEVHLGLSTAPSANLACKQIISFYSDKINTLKSMLCVD
;
A
#
# COMPACT_ATOMS: atom_id res chain seq x y z
N MET A 1 15.15 -23.15 -18.34
CA MET A 1 14.15 -22.16 -18.76
C MET A 1 12.84 -22.36 -18.01
N ASN A 2 12.04 -23.40 -18.29
CA ASN A 2 10.73 -23.64 -17.65
C ASN A 2 10.76 -23.60 -16.12
N LYS A 3 11.78 -24.19 -15.48
CA LYS A 3 11.95 -24.12 -14.01
C LYS A 3 11.96 -22.69 -13.44
N PHE A 4 12.47 -21.72 -14.19
CA PHE A 4 12.55 -20.32 -13.76
C PHE A 4 11.22 -19.59 -14.00
N ILE A 5 10.53 -19.89 -15.11
CA ILE A 5 9.16 -19.38 -15.36
C ILE A 5 8.21 -19.90 -14.28
N THR A 6 8.21 -21.20 -14.01
CA THR A 6 7.39 -21.80 -12.94
C THR A 6 7.74 -21.23 -11.57
N LYS A 7 9.02 -20.94 -11.31
CA LYS A 7 9.42 -20.25 -10.08
C LYS A 7 8.82 -18.84 -10.01
N ALA A 8 8.92 -18.06 -11.10
CA ALA A 8 8.34 -16.72 -11.18
C ALA A 8 6.81 -16.75 -10.95
N GLU A 9 6.09 -17.67 -11.58
CA GLU A 9 4.63 -17.83 -11.40
C GLU A 9 4.27 -18.18 -9.94
N LYS A 10 4.98 -19.15 -9.34
CA LYS A 10 4.75 -19.53 -7.95
C LYS A 10 5.04 -18.36 -7.00
N THR A 11 6.13 -17.65 -7.23
CA THR A 11 6.49 -16.48 -6.41
C THR A 11 5.53 -15.32 -6.61
N LEU A 12 4.97 -15.13 -7.81
CA LEU A 12 3.94 -14.12 -8.04
C LEU A 12 2.68 -14.38 -7.20
N LYS A 13 2.28 -15.64 -7.04
CA LYS A 13 1.18 -16.01 -6.12
C LYS A 13 1.49 -15.67 -4.65
N TRP A 14 2.77 -15.77 -4.24
CA TRP A 14 3.19 -15.30 -2.93
C TRP A 14 3.15 -13.77 -2.81
N CYS A 15 3.41 -13.02 -3.90
CA CYS A 15 3.16 -11.58 -3.92
C CYS A 15 1.67 -11.25 -3.72
N GLU A 16 0.78 -11.97 -4.41
CA GLU A 16 -0.68 -11.82 -4.27
C GLU A 16 -1.14 -12.12 -2.84
N LEU A 17 -0.62 -13.18 -2.22
CA LEU A 17 -0.93 -13.51 -0.83
C LEU A 17 -0.46 -12.41 0.13
N SER A 18 0.81 -11.98 0.03
CA SER A 18 1.33 -10.89 0.87
C SER A 18 0.57 -9.58 0.65
N HIS A 19 0.07 -9.32 -0.56
CA HIS A 19 -0.79 -8.17 -0.85
C HIS A 19 -2.16 -8.30 -0.17
N ALA A 20 -2.76 -9.48 -0.17
CA ALA A 20 -4.01 -9.73 0.56
C ALA A 20 -3.84 -9.58 2.08
N GLU A 21 -2.74 -10.13 2.64
CA GLU A 21 -2.38 -9.96 4.06
C GLU A 21 -2.18 -8.47 4.41
N MET A 22 -1.52 -7.71 3.53
CA MET A 22 -1.41 -6.25 3.70
C MET A 22 -2.78 -5.58 3.80
N ILE A 23 -3.74 -5.96 2.94
CA ILE A 23 -5.10 -5.40 2.97
C ILE A 23 -5.79 -5.76 4.30
N GLU A 24 -5.74 -7.01 4.72
CA GLU A 24 -6.33 -7.42 6.01
C GLU A 24 -5.73 -6.65 7.20
N HIS A 25 -4.39 -6.57 7.26
CA HIS A 25 -3.71 -5.84 8.33
C HIS A 25 -3.95 -4.33 8.27
N SER A 26 -4.23 -3.79 7.07
CA SER A 26 -4.58 -2.38 6.87
C SER A 26 -5.93 -2.04 7.50
N GLU A 27 -6.93 -2.91 7.33
CA GLU A 27 -8.26 -2.75 7.94
C GLU A 27 -8.18 -2.83 9.47
N LEU A 28 -7.28 -3.69 9.97
CA LEU A 28 -6.99 -3.84 11.38
C LEU A 28 -6.11 -2.72 11.96
N ILE A 29 -5.45 -1.92 11.11
CA ILE A 29 -4.39 -0.94 11.44
C ILE A 29 -3.23 -1.56 12.24
N ASN A 30 -2.85 -2.78 11.88
CA ASN A 30 -1.68 -3.44 12.44
C ASN A 30 -0.44 -3.10 11.60
N MET A 31 0.22 -1.98 11.92
CA MET A 31 1.38 -1.47 11.17
C MET A 31 2.51 -2.49 11.07
N ASP A 32 2.86 -3.14 12.17
CA ASP A 32 3.99 -4.09 12.21
C ASP A 32 3.76 -5.27 11.26
N LEU A 33 2.53 -5.82 11.23
CA LEU A 33 2.19 -6.91 10.31
C LEU A 33 2.04 -6.43 8.87
N LEU A 34 1.54 -5.22 8.66
CA LEU A 34 1.43 -4.60 7.35
C LEU A 34 2.81 -4.37 6.72
N GLU A 35 3.76 -3.82 7.48
CA GLU A 35 5.15 -3.59 7.05
C GLU A 35 5.88 -4.89 6.76
N ARG A 36 5.65 -5.92 7.58
CA ARG A 36 6.16 -7.28 7.33
C ARG A 36 5.63 -7.86 6.03
N SER A 37 4.33 -7.74 5.80
CA SER A 37 3.68 -8.24 4.58
C SER A 37 4.19 -7.49 3.34
N PHE A 38 4.41 -6.17 3.46
CA PHE A 38 5.03 -5.40 2.39
C PHE A 38 6.48 -5.80 2.11
N THR A 39 7.28 -6.00 3.16
CA THR A 39 8.67 -6.45 3.01
C THR A 39 8.77 -7.84 2.39
N SER A 40 7.84 -8.73 2.74
CA SER A 40 7.66 -10.04 2.09
C SER A 40 7.36 -9.88 0.61
N LEU A 41 6.41 -9.00 0.25
CA LEU A 41 6.08 -8.69 -1.14
C LEU A 41 7.29 -8.16 -1.92
N LEU A 42 8.07 -7.22 -1.34
CA LEU A 42 9.30 -6.71 -1.97
C LEU A 42 10.31 -7.83 -2.26
N THR A 43 10.46 -8.77 -1.32
CA THR A 43 11.36 -9.92 -1.48
C THR A 43 10.87 -10.86 -2.59
N ASN A 44 9.57 -11.12 -2.65
CA ASN A 44 8.98 -11.97 -3.67
C ASN A 44 9.07 -11.31 -5.06
N VAL A 45 8.81 -10.01 -5.17
CA VAL A 45 8.96 -9.23 -6.41
C VAL A 45 10.38 -9.33 -6.97
N ASP A 46 11.39 -9.21 -6.11
CA ASP A 46 12.79 -9.37 -6.51
C ASP A 46 13.09 -10.78 -7.05
N ILE A 47 12.58 -11.82 -6.38
CA ILE A 47 12.74 -13.21 -6.83
C ILE A 47 12.04 -13.44 -8.18
N VAL A 48 10.86 -12.84 -8.41
CA VAL A 48 10.17 -12.90 -9.71
C VAL A 48 11.03 -12.26 -10.79
N HIS A 49 11.56 -11.05 -10.52
CA HIS A 49 12.41 -10.32 -11.46
C HIS A 49 13.65 -11.13 -11.87
N GLU A 50 14.41 -11.63 -10.90
CA GLU A 50 15.62 -12.42 -11.17
C GLU A 50 15.29 -13.72 -11.90
N SER A 51 14.18 -14.37 -11.56
CA SER A 51 13.73 -15.59 -12.25
C SER A 51 13.37 -15.31 -13.72
N LEU A 52 12.78 -14.16 -14.03
CA LEU A 52 12.51 -13.75 -15.41
C LEU A 52 13.80 -13.45 -16.18
N LEU A 53 14.78 -12.80 -15.55
CA LEU A 53 16.09 -12.57 -16.17
C LEU A 53 16.82 -13.88 -16.49
N ASP A 54 16.79 -14.84 -15.57
CA ASP A 54 17.38 -16.18 -15.76
C ASP A 54 16.65 -16.98 -16.85
N ALA A 55 15.31 -16.94 -16.87
CA ALA A 55 14.50 -17.56 -17.92
C ALA A 55 14.85 -16.97 -19.29
N SER A 56 14.93 -15.64 -19.39
CA SER A 56 15.24 -14.92 -20.63
C SER A 56 16.64 -15.23 -21.14
N LYS A 57 17.63 -15.31 -20.24
CA LYS A 57 19.00 -15.68 -20.59
C LYS A 57 19.08 -17.09 -21.17
N LEU A 58 18.37 -18.05 -20.57
CA LEU A 58 18.37 -19.44 -21.05
C LEU A 58 17.53 -19.65 -22.32
N GLY A 59 16.51 -18.82 -22.53
CA GLY A 59 15.69 -18.82 -23.73
C GLY A 59 16.23 -17.96 -24.86
N ASN A 60 17.43 -17.37 -24.71
CA ASN A 60 18.03 -16.42 -25.67
C ASN A 60 17.13 -15.20 -26.01
N ALA A 61 16.24 -14.81 -25.11
CA ALA A 61 15.37 -13.64 -25.25
C ALA A 61 16.09 -12.36 -24.79
N HIS A 62 17.18 -12.01 -25.46
CA HIS A 62 18.05 -10.89 -25.07
C HIS A 62 17.31 -9.54 -25.02
N HIS A 63 16.46 -9.27 -26.00
CA HIS A 63 15.65 -8.04 -26.04
C HIS A 63 14.74 -7.90 -24.82
N PHE A 64 14.06 -8.98 -24.41
CA PHE A 64 13.21 -8.97 -23.22
C PHE A 64 14.02 -8.67 -21.96
N LYS A 65 15.20 -9.29 -21.83
CA LYS A 65 16.10 -9.05 -20.69
C LYS A 65 16.56 -7.59 -20.62
N GLU A 66 16.92 -7.00 -21.76
CA GLU A 66 17.35 -5.60 -21.84
C GLU A 66 16.21 -4.65 -21.49
N GLU A 67 15.02 -4.90 -22.05
CA GLU A 67 13.82 -4.12 -21.75
C GLU A 67 13.46 -4.18 -20.25
N LEU A 68 13.46 -5.37 -19.66
CA LEU A 68 13.13 -5.55 -18.23
C LEU A 68 14.13 -4.84 -17.31
N ASN A 69 15.43 -4.85 -17.66
CA ASN A 69 16.45 -4.11 -16.93
C ASN A 69 16.36 -2.58 -17.12
N LYS A 70 15.96 -2.14 -18.32
CA LYS A 70 15.73 -0.73 -18.60
C LYS A 70 14.55 -0.20 -17.80
N LEU A 71 13.42 -0.89 -17.83
CA LEU A 71 12.21 -0.54 -17.08
C LEU A 71 12.47 -0.41 -15.58
N ARG A 72 13.33 -1.27 -15.01
CA ARG A 72 13.73 -1.18 -13.59
C ARG A 72 14.37 0.16 -13.19
N ASN A 73 14.95 0.90 -14.14
CA ASN A 73 15.55 2.21 -13.87
C ASN A 73 14.69 3.38 -14.37
N ASP A 74 13.92 3.17 -15.44
CA ASP A 74 13.16 4.22 -16.11
C ASP A 74 11.73 4.35 -15.54
N ASP A 75 11.13 3.26 -15.07
CA ASP A 75 9.81 3.28 -14.43
C ASP A 75 9.95 3.62 -12.94
N GLU A 76 9.27 4.66 -12.51
CA GLU A 76 9.41 5.23 -11.17
C GLU A 76 8.84 4.32 -10.08
N LEU A 77 7.79 3.55 -10.38
CA LEU A 77 7.22 2.56 -9.47
C LEU A 77 8.15 1.36 -9.34
N LEU A 78 8.64 0.81 -10.46
CA LEU A 78 9.61 -0.30 -10.44
C LEU A 78 10.90 0.10 -9.73
N PHE A 79 11.39 1.32 -9.99
CA PHE A 79 12.55 1.87 -9.32
C PHE A 79 12.34 1.96 -7.81
N TYR A 80 11.18 2.46 -7.37
CA TYR A 80 10.82 2.53 -5.95
C TYR A 80 10.88 1.14 -5.29
N PHE A 81 10.14 0.16 -5.82
CA PHE A 81 10.07 -1.19 -5.26
C PHE A 81 11.45 -1.85 -5.22
N TRP A 82 12.24 -1.65 -6.27
CA TRP A 82 13.59 -2.19 -6.34
C TRP A 82 14.53 -1.58 -5.28
N LYS A 83 14.45 -0.26 -5.10
CA LYS A 83 15.30 0.43 -4.12
C LYS A 83 14.82 0.22 -2.69
N ALA A 84 13.54 -0.04 -2.47
CA ALA A 84 12.95 -0.24 -1.14
C ALA A 84 13.64 -1.40 -0.38
N ARG A 85 14.04 -2.45 -1.09
CA ARG A 85 14.83 -3.56 -0.52
C ARG A 85 16.24 -3.17 -0.04
N ASN A 86 16.76 -2.04 -0.51
CA ASN A 86 18.07 -1.53 -0.12
C ASN A 86 17.93 -0.31 0.81
N SER A 87 16.73 -0.11 1.36
CA SER A 87 16.46 0.96 2.31
C SER A 87 17.27 0.74 3.57
N ILE A 88 17.82 1.82 4.11
CA ILE A 88 18.50 1.79 5.42
C ILE A 88 17.47 1.64 6.56
N THR A 89 16.23 2.04 6.30
CA THR A 89 15.15 2.17 7.28
C THR A 89 13.98 1.26 6.93
N HIS A 90 14.23 -0.01 6.56
CA HIS A 90 13.23 -0.97 6.06
C HIS A 90 11.83 -0.86 6.71
N ASP A 91 11.77 -0.55 8.00
CA ASP A 91 10.56 -0.40 8.83
C ASP A 91 9.83 0.97 8.67
N ALA A 92 10.12 1.73 7.61
CA ALA A 92 9.49 3.03 7.36
C ALA A 92 9.04 3.21 5.90
N LEU A 93 8.87 2.11 5.16
CA LEU A 93 8.50 2.15 3.74
C LEU A 93 7.00 2.35 3.51
N ILE A 94 6.19 2.05 4.53
CA ILE A 94 4.77 2.35 4.55
C ILE A 94 4.48 3.26 5.72
N VAL A 95 3.73 4.32 5.44
CA VAL A 95 3.26 5.26 6.44
C VAL A 95 1.74 5.27 6.44
N TRP A 96 1.19 5.22 7.65
CA TRP A 96 -0.22 5.50 7.82
C TRP A 96 -0.43 7.02 7.76
N ARG A 97 -1.12 7.48 6.72
CA ARG A 97 -1.49 8.88 6.53
C ARG A 97 -3.01 8.99 6.63
N PRO A 98 -3.55 9.05 7.86
CA PRO A 98 -5.00 9.13 8.04
C PRO A 98 -5.52 10.40 7.36
N SER A 99 -6.40 10.20 6.39
CA SER A 99 -7.22 11.26 5.83
C SER A 99 -8.63 11.06 6.32
N MET A 100 -9.29 12.14 6.71
CA MET A 100 -10.73 12.13 7.01
C MET A 100 -11.56 11.60 5.83
N ALA A 101 -11.03 11.68 4.60
CA ALA A 101 -11.66 11.13 3.41
C ALA A 101 -11.67 9.59 3.36
N HIS A 102 -10.83 8.93 4.16
CA HIS A 102 -10.63 7.47 4.13
C HIS A 102 -11.06 6.79 5.44
N LEU A 103 -11.65 7.53 6.38
CA LEU A 103 -12.27 6.97 7.58
C LEU A 103 -13.77 6.80 7.31
N GLN A 104 -14.26 5.57 7.39
CA GLN A 104 -15.68 5.30 7.19
C GLN A 104 -16.35 4.94 8.51
N VAL A 105 -17.52 5.54 8.70
CA VAL A 105 -18.37 5.28 9.86
C VAL A 105 -19.71 4.81 9.32
N LYS A 106 -20.09 3.58 9.67
CA LYS A 106 -21.39 3.02 9.32
C LYS A 106 -22.33 3.24 10.49
N VAL A 107 -23.42 3.94 10.23
CA VAL A 107 -24.45 4.21 11.24
C VAL A 107 -25.25 2.93 11.50
N VAL A 108 -25.26 2.49 12.76
CA VAL A 108 -26.06 1.35 13.23
C VAL A 108 -27.30 1.85 13.99
N ASN A 109 -27.15 2.93 14.76
CA ASN A 109 -28.24 3.59 15.46
C ASN A 109 -28.30 5.09 15.11
N PRO A 110 -29.18 5.50 14.18
CA PRO A 110 -29.32 6.88 13.75
C PRO A 110 -29.67 7.86 14.88
N GLU A 111 -30.47 7.44 15.86
CA GLU A 111 -30.89 8.30 16.97
C GLU A 111 -29.70 8.67 17.89
N ALA A 112 -28.78 7.73 18.09
CA ALA A 112 -27.56 7.97 18.86
C ALA A 112 -26.63 8.96 18.15
N VAL A 113 -26.45 8.80 16.83
CA VAL A 113 -25.68 9.74 16.00
C VAL A 113 -26.32 11.12 16.01
N GLU A 114 -27.65 11.21 15.94
CA GLU A 114 -28.36 12.49 15.94
C GLU A 114 -28.16 13.26 17.26
N LYS A 115 -28.13 12.57 18.41
CA LYS A 115 -27.83 13.19 19.71
C LYS A 115 -26.44 13.83 19.75
N ILE A 116 -25.48 13.26 19.03
CA ILE A 116 -24.10 13.77 18.97
C ILE A 116 -23.96 14.91 17.96
N THR A 117 -24.66 14.80 16.84
CA THR A 117 -24.48 15.70 15.67
C THR A 117 -25.43 16.89 15.65
N ARG A 118 -26.45 16.93 16.52
CA ARG A 118 -27.33 18.10 16.66
C ARG A 118 -26.54 19.34 17.11
N PRO A 119 -26.82 20.53 16.53
CA PRO A 119 -27.99 20.87 15.71
C PRO A 119 -27.84 20.62 14.20
N PHE A 120 -26.77 19.97 13.74
CA PHE A 120 -26.49 19.84 12.32
C PHE A 120 -27.25 18.67 11.68
N ASN A 121 -27.54 18.79 10.39
CA ASN A 121 -28.01 17.66 9.60
C ASN A 121 -26.89 16.61 9.53
N ALA A 122 -27.20 15.33 9.79
CA ALA A 122 -26.26 14.22 9.85
C ALA A 122 -25.36 14.08 8.60
N ASN A 123 -25.83 14.56 7.44
CA ASN A 123 -25.08 14.54 6.18
C ASN A 123 -24.22 15.79 5.93
N SER A 124 -24.18 16.74 6.86
CA SER A 124 -23.33 17.92 6.75
C SER A 124 -21.88 17.62 7.15
N GLN A 125 -20.92 18.31 6.53
CA GLN A 125 -19.50 18.21 6.92
C GLN A 125 -19.28 18.52 8.42
N HIS A 126 -20.11 19.41 8.99
CA HIS A 126 -20.06 19.75 10.41
C HIS A 126 -20.53 18.60 11.30
N ALA A 127 -21.60 17.91 10.94
CA ALA A 127 -22.06 16.71 11.66
C ALA A 127 -21.00 15.60 11.63
N ILE A 128 -20.40 15.34 10.46
CA ILE A 128 -19.32 14.34 10.33
C ILE A 128 -18.13 14.73 11.22
N PHE A 129 -17.73 16.00 11.18
CA PHE A 129 -16.63 16.49 12.02
C PHE A 129 -16.94 16.32 13.52
N GLN A 130 -18.15 16.67 13.96
CA GLN A 130 -18.56 16.57 15.36
C GLN A 130 -18.64 15.12 15.84
N LEU A 131 -19.15 14.21 15.00
CA LEU A 131 -19.13 12.78 15.27
C LEU A 131 -17.69 12.27 15.44
N MET A 132 -16.78 12.66 14.54
CA MET A 132 -15.38 12.25 14.62
C MET A 132 -14.66 12.82 15.84
N CYS A 133 -14.93 14.08 16.18
CA CYS A 133 -14.49 14.69 17.43
C CYS A 133 -14.97 13.90 18.66
N PHE A 134 -16.24 13.51 18.70
CA PHE A 134 -16.77 12.68 19.79
C PHE A 134 -16.07 11.32 19.88
N LEU A 135 -15.92 10.63 18.74
CA LEU A 135 -15.32 9.30 18.65
C LEU A 135 -13.87 9.27 19.13
N PHE A 136 -13.08 10.30 18.79
CA PHE A 136 -11.67 10.39 19.16
C PHE A 136 -11.42 11.26 20.40
N GLY A 137 -12.47 11.71 21.09
CA GLY A 137 -12.33 12.55 22.29
C GLY A 137 -11.59 13.86 22.03
N ALA A 138 -11.88 14.51 20.90
CA ALA A 138 -11.24 15.74 20.47
C ALA A 138 -12.22 16.91 20.42
N SER A 139 -11.73 18.11 20.75
CA SER A 139 -12.53 19.35 20.78
C SER A 139 -12.36 20.21 19.52
N ASN A 140 -11.30 19.95 18.75
CA ASN A 140 -10.96 20.71 17.55
C ASN A 140 -10.20 19.83 16.54
N LYS A 141 -9.98 20.38 15.34
CA LYS A 141 -9.34 19.65 14.22
C LYS A 141 -7.92 19.19 14.53
N ASN A 142 -7.12 20.00 15.22
CA ASN A 142 -5.73 19.65 15.53
C ASN A 142 -5.68 18.49 16.53
N GLU A 143 -6.49 18.57 17.59
CA GLU A 143 -6.61 17.50 18.58
C GLU A 143 -7.16 16.22 17.96
N LEU A 144 -8.13 16.32 17.04
CA LEU A 144 -8.67 15.18 16.30
C LEU A 144 -7.57 14.48 15.50
N ILE A 145 -6.77 15.23 14.74
CA ILE A 145 -5.65 14.68 13.97
C ILE A 145 -4.63 14.00 14.89
N GLU A 146 -4.28 14.60 16.01
CA GLU A 146 -3.32 14.03 16.96
C GLU A 146 -3.87 12.77 17.65
N ASN A 147 -5.14 12.74 18.03
CA ASN A 147 -5.76 11.57 18.66
C ASN A 147 -5.91 10.42 17.66
N ILE A 148 -6.28 10.72 16.40
CA ILE A 148 -6.28 9.74 15.31
C ILE A 148 -4.88 9.14 15.16
N LYS A 149 -3.82 9.95 15.07
CA LYS A 149 -2.43 9.43 14.97
C LYS A 149 -2.04 8.49 16.11
N LYS A 150 -2.50 8.78 17.34
CA LYS A 150 -2.15 8.02 18.55
C LYS A 150 -2.90 6.69 18.66
N THR A 151 -4.24 6.72 18.63
CA THR A 151 -5.04 5.53 18.93
C THR A 151 -5.41 4.75 17.67
N ARG A 152 -5.40 5.41 16.52
CA ARG A 152 -5.76 4.92 15.19
C ARG A 152 -7.20 4.46 15.00
N LYS A 153 -7.82 3.92 16.05
CA LYS A 153 -9.23 3.59 16.16
C LYS A 153 -9.88 4.36 17.32
N PRO A 154 -11.16 4.71 17.21
CA PRO A 154 -11.94 5.16 18.36
C PRO A 154 -12.01 4.07 19.43
N PRO A 155 -12.07 4.44 20.72
CA PRO A 155 -12.42 3.52 21.80
C PRO A 155 -13.77 2.82 21.56
N MET A 156 -13.90 1.56 21.96
CA MET A 156 -15.10 0.75 21.69
C MET A 156 -16.36 1.33 22.38
N ASP A 157 -16.21 1.84 23.60
CA ASP A 157 -17.28 2.52 24.34
C ASP A 157 -17.81 3.74 23.59
N LYS A 158 -16.93 4.49 22.92
CA LYS A 158 -17.34 5.64 22.08
C LYS A 158 -18.12 5.20 20.85
N LEU A 159 -17.73 4.09 20.22
CA LEU A 159 -18.45 3.52 19.07
C LEU A 159 -19.86 3.06 19.46
N GLU A 160 -19.98 2.38 20.60
CA GLU A 160 -21.26 1.91 21.15
C GLU A 160 -22.18 3.08 21.52
N ILE A 161 -21.67 4.09 22.22
CA ILE A 161 -22.45 5.28 22.59
C ILE A 161 -22.89 6.05 21.34
N ALA A 162 -22.01 6.16 20.35
CA ALA A 162 -22.34 6.82 19.08
C ALA A 162 -23.28 5.99 18.19
N GLY A 163 -23.42 4.69 18.45
CA GLY A 163 -24.24 3.82 17.63
C GLY A 163 -23.68 3.61 16.23
N VAL A 164 -22.36 3.46 16.12
CA VAL A 164 -21.67 3.34 14.82
C VAL A 164 -20.64 2.22 14.80
N GLU A 165 -20.40 1.66 13.62
CA GLU A 165 -19.26 0.82 13.31
C GLU A 165 -18.17 1.65 12.62
N PHE A 166 -16.91 1.43 12.98
CA PHE A 166 -15.77 2.11 12.37
C PHE A 166 -15.02 1.17 11.43
N HIS A 167 -14.86 1.60 10.19
CA HIS A 167 -14.20 0.86 9.12
C HIS A 167 -13.05 1.70 8.57
N ASN A 168 -11.88 1.09 8.40
CA ASN A 168 -10.75 1.74 7.73
C ASN A 168 -10.68 1.30 6.28
N TYR A 169 -10.38 2.24 5.40
CA TYR A 169 -9.96 1.88 4.04
C TYR A 169 -8.49 1.47 4.02
N SER A 170 -8.21 0.43 3.24
CA SER A 170 -6.84 0.01 2.87
C SER A 170 -6.06 1.11 2.14
N GLU A 171 -6.76 2.13 1.64
CA GLU A 171 -6.19 3.31 0.98
C GLU A 171 -5.62 4.36 1.97
N THR A 172 -5.76 4.16 3.28
CA THR A 172 -5.17 5.04 4.32
C THR A 172 -3.64 4.90 4.46
N PHE A 173 -3.05 3.90 3.82
CA PHE A 173 -1.61 3.64 3.87
C PHE A 173 -0.95 4.07 2.57
N CYS A 174 0.12 4.85 2.70
CA CYS A 174 0.90 5.39 1.59
C CYS A 174 2.31 4.82 1.63
N LEU A 175 2.95 4.81 0.46
CA LEU A 175 4.39 4.61 0.38
C LEU A 175 5.10 5.84 0.99
N ASP A 176 6.26 5.64 1.61
CA ASP A 176 7.07 6.76 2.12
C ASP A 176 8.39 6.92 1.37
N SER A 177 8.95 8.12 1.41
CA SER A 177 10.30 8.31 0.89
C SER A 177 11.32 7.65 1.82
N PHE A 178 12.38 7.09 1.25
CA PHE A 178 13.43 6.44 2.04
C PHE A 178 14.83 6.76 1.49
N GLN A 179 15.84 6.50 2.31
CA GLN A 179 17.23 6.70 1.94
C GLN A 179 17.91 5.39 1.55
N ILE A 180 18.71 5.45 0.48
CA ILE A 180 19.59 4.37 0.05
C ILE A 180 21.04 4.87 -0.01
N ARG A 181 22.01 3.94 0.09
CA ARG A 181 23.40 4.22 -0.28
C ARG A 181 23.65 3.79 -1.73
N GLN A 182 24.06 4.72 -2.58
CA GLN A 182 24.46 4.46 -3.96
C GLN A 182 25.81 5.10 -4.22
N ASN A 183 26.81 4.30 -4.62
CA ASN A 183 28.18 4.75 -4.87
C ASN A 183 28.79 5.55 -3.69
N GLY A 184 28.53 5.09 -2.46
CA GLY A 184 28.99 5.74 -1.23
C GLY A 184 28.24 7.02 -0.84
N LYS A 185 27.27 7.49 -1.64
CA LYS A 185 26.46 8.68 -1.34
C LYS A 185 25.05 8.28 -0.89
N SER A 186 24.50 9.03 0.08
CA SER A 186 23.08 8.91 0.44
C SER A 186 22.23 9.55 -0.65
N LYS A 187 21.19 8.83 -1.10
CA LYS A 187 20.20 9.31 -2.07
C LYS A 187 18.81 9.06 -1.49
N ILE A 188 17.93 10.05 -1.63
CA ILE A 188 16.51 9.92 -1.31
C ILE A 188 15.78 9.33 -2.51
N VAL A 189 15.05 8.24 -2.28
CA VAL A 189 14.06 7.70 -3.20
C VAL A 189 12.72 8.29 -2.80
N LYS A 190 12.11 9.05 -3.71
CA LYS A 190 10.80 9.69 -3.49
C LYS A 190 9.68 8.68 -3.71
N THR A 191 8.51 8.96 -3.13
CA THR A 191 7.30 8.19 -3.39
C THR A 191 6.91 8.29 -4.87
N PRO A 192 6.38 7.23 -5.50
CA PRO A 192 6.02 7.22 -6.93
C PRO A 192 4.80 8.12 -7.26
N GLU A 193 4.25 8.80 -6.27
CA GLU A 193 3.08 9.68 -6.31
C GLU A 193 3.36 10.99 -7.04
N VAL A 194 4.55 11.56 -6.82
CA VAL A 194 5.05 12.81 -7.47
C VAL A 194 5.21 12.63 -8.99
N HIS A 195 5.10 11.40 -9.44
CA HIS A 195 5.73 10.82 -10.61
C HIS A 195 4.64 10.23 -11.54
N LEU A 196 3.59 9.65 -10.94
CA LEU A 196 2.38 9.18 -11.63
C LEU A 196 1.36 10.30 -11.98
N GLY A 197 1.69 11.58 -11.75
CA GLY A 197 0.80 12.71 -12.09
C GLY A 197 -0.52 12.74 -11.32
N LEU A 198 -0.62 12.02 -10.21
CA LEU A 198 -1.81 11.96 -9.36
C LEU A 198 -1.78 13.10 -8.33
N SER A 199 -2.93 13.74 -8.10
CA SER A 199 -3.08 14.80 -7.08
C SER A 199 -2.99 14.27 -5.64
N THR A 200 -3.06 12.96 -5.48
CA THR A 200 -2.96 12.23 -4.22
C THR A 200 -2.04 11.05 -4.39
N ALA A 201 -1.27 10.78 -3.34
CA ALA A 201 -0.58 9.53 -3.11
C ALA A 201 -1.35 8.29 -3.61
N PRO A 202 -0.90 7.52 -4.64
CA PRO A 202 -1.31 6.14 -4.77
C PRO A 202 -1.11 5.45 -3.43
N SER A 203 -2.20 4.86 -2.93
CA SER A 203 -2.11 4.02 -1.75
C SER A 203 -1.07 2.92 -1.99
N ALA A 204 -0.42 2.46 -0.91
CA ALA A 204 0.47 1.31 -0.97
C ALA A 204 -0.25 0.10 -1.60
N ASN A 205 -1.56 -0.03 -1.38
CA ASN A 205 -2.42 -1.01 -2.01
C ASN A 205 -2.40 -0.92 -3.55
N LEU A 206 -2.65 0.27 -4.12
CA LEU A 206 -2.64 0.45 -5.58
C LEU A 206 -1.27 0.16 -6.18
N ALA A 207 -0.20 0.64 -5.52
CA ALA A 207 1.17 0.39 -5.95
C ALA A 207 1.52 -1.12 -5.97
N CYS A 208 1.14 -1.85 -4.92
CA CYS A 208 1.28 -3.31 -4.85
C CYS A 208 0.48 -4.03 -5.96
N LYS A 209 -0.74 -3.59 -6.24
CA LYS A 209 -1.56 -4.16 -7.32
C LYS A 209 -0.91 -3.95 -8.70
N GLN A 210 -0.37 -2.76 -8.94
CA GLN A 210 0.30 -2.42 -10.21
C GLN A 210 1.58 -3.24 -10.42
N ILE A 211 2.42 -3.41 -9.38
CA ILE A 211 3.64 -4.22 -9.50
C ILE A 211 3.32 -5.70 -9.77
N ILE A 212 2.28 -6.25 -9.14
CA ILE A 212 1.83 -7.63 -9.36
C ILE A 212 1.32 -7.79 -10.80
N SER A 213 0.46 -6.88 -11.27
CA SER A 213 -0.04 -6.90 -12.65
C SER A 213 1.09 -6.82 -13.66
N PHE A 214 2.05 -5.91 -13.45
CA PHE A 214 3.22 -5.76 -14.31
C PHE A 214 3.99 -7.08 -14.46
N TYR A 215 4.29 -7.76 -13.35
CA TYR A 215 5.03 -9.02 -13.42
C TYR A 215 4.21 -10.18 -13.98
N SER A 216 2.88 -10.20 -13.77
CA SER A 216 1.97 -11.14 -14.44
C SER A 216 2.09 -11.00 -15.96
N ASP A 217 2.00 -9.77 -16.47
CA ASP A 217 2.10 -9.48 -17.89
C ASP A 217 3.49 -9.85 -18.46
N LYS A 218 4.56 -9.57 -17.71
CA LYS A 218 5.93 -9.94 -18.12
C LYS A 218 6.17 -11.45 -18.13
N ILE A 219 5.58 -12.21 -17.21
CA ILE A 219 5.59 -13.68 -17.26
C ILE A 219 4.90 -14.17 -18.53
N ASN A 220 3.67 -13.69 -18.81
CA ASN A 220 2.90 -14.10 -19.98
C ASN A 220 3.59 -13.73 -21.30
N THR A 221 4.19 -12.55 -21.36
CA THR A 221 4.97 -12.08 -22.51
C THR A 221 6.15 -13.02 -22.77
N LEU A 222 6.92 -13.33 -21.73
CA LEU A 222 8.09 -14.20 -21.87
C LEU A 222 7.71 -15.64 -22.25
N LYS A 223 6.63 -16.17 -21.67
CA LYS A 223 6.05 -17.47 -22.05
C LYS A 223 5.69 -17.53 -23.53
N SER A 224 5.00 -16.50 -24.01
CA SER A 224 4.62 -16.37 -25.42
C SER A 224 5.84 -16.30 -26.34
N MET A 225 6.87 -15.53 -25.96
CA MET A 225 8.11 -15.43 -26.74
C MET A 225 8.90 -16.75 -26.80
N LEU A 226 8.81 -17.56 -25.75
CA LEU A 226 9.58 -18.79 -25.62
C LEU A 226 8.78 -20.05 -25.99
N CYS A 227 7.52 -19.89 -26.40
CA CYS A 227 6.58 -20.98 -26.69
C CYS A 227 6.47 -21.97 -25.51
N VAL A 228 6.31 -21.45 -24.29
CA VAL A 228 6.17 -22.25 -23.06
C VAL A 228 4.78 -22.02 -22.45
N ASP A 229 4.04 -23.11 -22.26
CA ASP A 229 2.73 -23.12 -21.58
C ASP A 229 2.83 -23.11 -20.05
#